data_AF-A0A6G2Q343-F1
#
_entry.id   AF-A0A6G2Q343-F1
#
_cell.length_a   1.000
_cell.length_b   1.000
_cell.length_c   1.000
_cell.angle_alpha   90.00
_cell.angle_beta   90.00
_cell.angle_gamma   90.00
#
_symmetry.space_group_name_H-M   'P 1'
#
loop_
_entity.id
_entity.type
_entity.pdbx_description
1 polymer ?
#
loop_
_entity_poly.entity_id
_entity_poly.type
_entity_poly.pdbx_seq_one_letter_code
_entity_poly.pdbx_strand_id
1 'polypeptide(L)'
;MSLPNADFSLSAEDALLLFRDLEEYAVSLDRIMSRLAAGADPGILADYLVDRRVAARLARARGTVGDALEAVIGAEALEDIAEGVFRYSGP
;
A
#
# COMPACT_ATOMS: atom_id res chain seq x y z
N MET A 1 -12.38 -3.63 -15.97
CA MET A 1 -11.41 -3.02 -16.89
C MET A 1 -10.36 -4.08 -17.18
N SER A 2 -10.20 -4.52 -18.43
CA SER A 2 -9.04 -5.35 -18.81
C SER A 2 -7.88 -4.41 -19.07
N LEU A 3 -6.70 -4.73 -18.52
CA LEU A 3 -5.49 -3.98 -18.81
C LEU A 3 -5.14 -4.15 -20.29
N PRO A 4 -4.66 -3.10 -20.97
CA PRO A 4 -4.11 -3.25 -22.31
C PRO A 4 -2.95 -4.26 -22.29
N ASN A 5 -2.68 -4.92 -23.42
CA ASN A 5 -1.47 -5.71 -23.60
C ASN A 5 -0.27 -4.76 -23.67
N ALA A 6 0.15 -4.24 -22.53
CA ALA A 6 1.32 -3.40 -22.34
C ALA A 6 2.15 -3.97 -21.20
N ASP A 7 3.47 -3.88 -21.32
CA ASP A 7 4.40 -4.44 -20.34
C ASP A 7 4.35 -3.63 -19.04
N PHE A 8 3.75 -4.20 -18.00
CA PHE A 8 3.96 -3.76 -16.63
C PHE A 8 5.28 -4.34 -16.13
N SER A 9 6.19 -3.48 -15.70
CA SER A 9 7.44 -3.93 -15.09
C SER A 9 7.86 -3.04 -13.93
N LEU A 10 8.48 -3.67 -12.94
CA LEU A 10 9.18 -3.01 -11.84
C LEU A 10 10.65 -3.43 -11.89
N SER A 11 11.54 -2.56 -11.41
CA SER A 11 12.91 -2.98 -11.18
C SER A 11 12.93 -4.11 -10.14
N ALA A 12 13.92 -5.01 -10.22
CA ALA A 12 14.03 -6.10 -9.25
C ALA A 12 14.21 -5.56 -7.81
N GLU A 13 14.87 -4.41 -7.66
CA GLU A 13 15.04 -3.74 -6.38
C GLU A 13 13.71 -3.19 -5.84
N ASP A 14 12.93 -2.51 -6.68
CA ASP A 14 11.62 -1.98 -6.29
C ASP A 14 10.64 -3.10 -5.95
N ALA A 15 10.62 -4.17 -6.74
CA ALA A 15 9.79 -5.34 -6.46
C ALA A 15 10.18 -6.01 -5.14
N LEU A 16 11.48 -6.15 -4.86
CA LEU A 16 11.97 -6.70 -3.59
C LEU A 16 11.58 -5.83 -2.39
N LEU A 17 11.74 -4.51 -2.51
CA LEU A 17 11.42 -3.57 -1.44
C LEU A 17 9.91 -3.52 -1.18
N LEU A 18 9.10 -3.48 -2.24
CA LEU A 18 7.64 -3.57 -2.16
C LEU A 18 7.22 -4.86 -1.46
N PHE A 19 7.75 -6.00 -1.90
CA PHE A 19 7.37 -7.30 -1.36
C PHE A 19 7.76 -7.42 0.12
N ARG A 20 8.95 -6.95 0.50
CA ARG A 20 9.38 -6.93 1.90
C ARG A 20 8.47 -6.09 2.78
N ASP A 21 8.06 -4.92 2.29
CA ASP A 21 7.13 -4.04 3.00
C ASP A 21 5.75 -4.71 3.16
N LEU A 22 5.24 -5.32 2.10
CA LEU A 22 3.95 -6.05 2.13
C LEU A 22 3.97 -7.24 3.09
N GLU A 23 5.04 -8.03 3.10
CA GLU A 23 5.23 -9.14 4.04
C GLU A 23 5.26 -8.65 5.50
N GLU A 24 6.03 -7.59 5.78
CA GLU A 24 6.05 -6.99 7.11
C GLU A 24 4.65 -6.54 7.54
N TYR A 25 3.91 -5.88 6.66
CA TYR A 25 2.58 -5.35 6.96
C TYR A 25 1.58 -6.47 7.22
N ALA A 26 1.53 -7.48 6.35
CA ALA A 26 0.61 -8.60 6.50
C ALA A 26 0.82 -9.31 7.85
N VAL A 27 2.06 -9.67 8.16
CA VAL A 27 2.39 -10.39 9.40
C VAL A 27 2.18 -9.53 10.64
N SER A 28 2.61 -8.26 10.61
CA SER A 28 2.52 -7.39 11.77
C SER A 28 1.07 -6.99 12.07
N LEU A 29 0.29 -6.66 11.05
CA LEU A 29 -1.11 -6.31 11.22
C LEU A 29 -1.93 -7.52 11.70
N ASP A 30 -1.72 -8.72 11.15
CA ASP A 30 -2.40 -9.93 11.64
C ASP A 30 -2.14 -10.17 13.14
N ARG A 31 -0.88 -10.06 13.55
CA ARG A 31 -0.49 -10.21 14.96
C ARG A 31 -1.07 -9.10 15.83
N ILE A 32 -1.05 -7.85 15.38
CA ILE A 32 -1.61 -6.71 16.12
C ILE A 32 -3.12 -6.90 16.28
N MET A 33 -3.84 -7.20 15.20
CA MET A 33 -5.30 -7.41 15.24
C MET A 33 -5.68 -8.58 16.15
N SER A 34 -4.91 -9.68 16.12
CA SER A 34 -5.09 -10.79 17.04
C SER A 34 -4.93 -10.35 18.52
N ARG A 35 -3.95 -9.49 18.82
CA ARG A 35 -3.75 -8.96 20.17
C ARG A 35 -4.85 -7.99 20.59
N LEU A 36 -5.33 -7.14 19.69
CA LEU A 36 -6.46 -6.24 19.93
C LEU A 36 -7.73 -7.03 20.23
N ALA A 37 -8.01 -8.09 19.47
CA ALA A 37 -9.13 -8.99 19.73
C ALA A 37 -9.02 -9.68 21.10
N ALA A 38 -7.79 -9.88 21.61
CA ALA A 38 -7.53 -10.41 22.95
C ALA A 38 -7.51 -9.34 24.06
N GLY A 39 -7.87 -8.09 23.76
CA GLY A 39 -7.96 -7.00 24.74
C GLY A 39 -6.66 -6.26 25.02
N ALA A 40 -5.65 -6.37 24.15
CA ALA A 40 -4.46 -5.52 24.25
C ALA A 40 -4.79 -4.04 24.04
N ASP A 41 -3.93 -3.16 24.56
CA ASP A 41 -4.02 -1.71 24.38
C ASP A 41 -4.09 -1.35 22.88
N PRO A 42 -5.11 -0.60 22.42
CA PRO A 42 -5.19 -0.07 21.06
C PRO A 42 -3.97 0.74 20.60
N GLY A 43 -3.22 1.33 21.53
CA GLY A 43 -2.00 2.10 21.24
C GLY A 43 -0.96 1.33 20.43
N ILE A 44 -0.92 -0.01 20.55
CA ILE A 44 0.05 -0.85 19.81
C ILE A 44 -0.03 -0.70 18.30
N LEU A 45 -1.20 -0.35 17.76
CA LEU A 45 -1.37 -0.10 16.32
C LEU A 45 -0.74 1.24 15.94
N ALA A 46 -0.99 2.28 16.73
CA ALA A 46 -0.43 3.61 16.48
C ALA A 46 1.10 3.59 16.56
N ASP A 47 1.64 2.95 17.60
CA ASP A 47 3.09 2.77 17.78
C ASP A 47 3.71 2.07 16.58
N TYR A 48 3.10 0.97 16.13
CA TYR A 48 3.57 0.27 14.93
C TYR A 48 3.56 1.16 13.68
N LEU A 49 2.47 1.88 13.41
CA LEU A 49 2.34 2.74 12.25
C LEU A 49 3.38 3.87 12.25
N VAL A 50 3.64 4.47 13.41
CA VAL A 50 4.57 5.59 13.59
C VAL A 50 6.03 5.10 13.57
N ASP A 51 6.37 4.13 14.42
CA ASP A 51 7.76 3.67 14.60
C ASP A 51 8.31 3.01 13.34
N ARG A 52 7.45 2.28 12.61
CA ARG A 52 7.83 1.61 11.35
C ARG A 52 7.63 2.51 10.12
N ARG A 53 7.19 3.76 10.33
CA ARG A 53 6.93 4.75 9.27
C ARG A 53 6.06 4.19 8.14
N VAL A 54 5.01 3.44 8.50
CA VAL A 54 4.19 2.67 7.55
C VAL A 54 3.58 3.57 6.48
N ALA A 55 3.08 4.75 6.86
CA ALA A 55 2.50 5.70 5.91
C ALA A 55 3.50 6.18 4.84
N ALA A 56 4.73 6.51 5.24
CA ALA A 56 5.76 6.98 4.31
C ALA A 56 6.18 5.86 3.32
N ARG A 57 6.30 4.63 3.81
CA ARG A 57 6.63 3.47 2.98
C ARG A 57 5.49 3.08 2.05
N LEU A 58 4.24 3.15 2.50
CA LEU A 58 3.06 2.99 1.64
C LEU A 58 2.98 4.08 0.57
N ALA A 59 3.30 5.33 0.89
CA ALA A 59 3.34 6.41 -0.09
C ALA A 59 4.43 6.15 -1.15
N ARG A 60 5.61 5.67 -0.73
CA ARG A 60 6.67 5.24 -1.66
C ARG A 60 6.19 4.09 -2.55
N ALA A 61 5.66 3.03 -1.96
CA ALA A 61 5.14 1.87 -2.67
C ALA A 61 4.07 2.27 -3.71
N ARG A 62 3.14 3.15 -3.31
CA ARG A 62 2.11 3.70 -4.19
C ARG A 62 2.73 4.48 -5.35
N GLY A 63 3.73 5.31 -5.10
CA GLY A 63 4.43 6.05 -6.17
C GLY A 63 5.09 5.08 -7.15
N THR A 64 5.91 4.16 -6.66
CA THR A 64 6.61 3.16 -7.48
C THR A 64 5.67 2.33 -8.35
N VAL A 65 4.56 1.82 -7.78
CA VAL A 65 3.57 1.07 -8.56
C VAL A 65 2.77 1.99 -9.48
N GLY A 66 2.42 3.19 -9.01
CA GLY A 66 1.67 4.20 -9.76
C GLY A 66 2.39 4.62 -11.03
N ASP A 67 3.69 4.93 -10.95
CA ASP A 67 4.51 5.31 -12.09
C ASP A 67 4.57 4.18 -13.15
N ALA A 68 4.76 2.94 -12.69
CA ALA A 68 4.77 1.76 -13.57
C ALA A 68 3.38 1.48 -14.18
N LEU A 69 2.31 1.76 -13.44
CA LEU A 69 0.94 1.54 -13.90
C LEU A 69 0.48 2.66 -14.84
N GLU A 70 0.89 3.91 -14.63
CA GLU A 70 0.60 5.04 -15.51
C GLU A 70 1.08 4.78 -16.94
N ALA A 71 2.27 4.17 -17.08
CA ALA A 71 2.80 3.77 -18.39
C ALA A 71 1.92 2.73 -19.12
N VAL A 72 1.08 1.99 -18.39
CA VAL A 72 0.20 0.93 -18.92
C VAL A 72 -1.20 1.47 -19.18
N ILE A 73 -1.79 2.21 -18.23
CA ILE A 73 -3.21 2.60 -18.28
C ILE A 73 -3.42 4.09 -18.63
N GLY A 74 -2.36 4.90 -18.63
CA GLY A 74 -2.42 6.35 -18.79
C GLY A 74 -2.77 7.09 -17.49
N ALA A 75 -2.40 8.37 -17.45
CA ALA A 75 -2.61 9.25 -16.29
C ALA A 75 -4.09 9.40 -15.91
N GLU A 76 -4.99 9.55 -16.89
CA GLU A 76 -6.43 9.73 -16.67
C GLU A 76 -7.04 8.53 -15.93
N ALA A 77 -6.72 7.30 -16.36
CA ALA A 77 -7.21 6.10 -15.69
C ALA A 77 -6.59 5.91 -14.28
N LEU A 78 -5.37 6.38 -14.06
CA LEU A 78 -4.75 6.37 -12.73
C LEU A 78 -5.39 7.42 -11.79
N GLU A 79 -5.75 8.58 -12.33
CA GLU A 79 -6.47 9.64 -11.61
C GLU A 79 -7.88 9.18 -11.22
N ASP A 80 -8.62 8.53 -12.12
CA ASP A 80 -9.92 7.91 -11.83
C ASP A 80 -9.85 6.92 -10.63
N ILE A 81 -8.77 6.13 -10.55
CA ILE A 81 -8.53 5.24 -9.40
C ILE A 81 -8.33 6.07 -8.13
N ALA A 82 -7.53 7.12 -8.17
CA ALA A 82 -7.26 7.99 -7.01
C ALA A 82 -8.53 8.71 -6.54
N GLU A 83 -9.32 9.26 -7.46
CA GLU A 83 -10.60 9.91 -7.18
C GLU A 83 -11.58 8.94 -6.52
N GLY A 84 -11.63 7.70 -7.03
CA GLY A 84 -12.45 6.63 -6.48
C GLY A 84 -12.13 6.27 -5.03
N VAL A 85 -10.93 6.59 -4.52
CA VAL A 85 -10.50 6.26 -3.14
C VAL A 85 -10.99 7.29 -2.12
N PHE A 86 -11.29 8.54 -2.51
CA PHE A 86 -11.78 9.56 -1.58
C PHE A 86 -13.03 9.13 -0.81
N ARG A 87 -13.85 8.23 -1.39
CA ARG A 87 -15.02 7.63 -0.73
C ARG A 87 -14.72 6.87 0.58
N TYR A 88 -13.46 6.49 0.81
CA TYR A 88 -13.03 5.76 2.00
C TYR A 88 -12.33 6.65 3.02
N SER A 89 -12.03 7.90 2.64
CA SER A 89 -11.61 8.93 3.59
C SER A 89 -12.90 9.38 4.28
N GLY A 90 -13.10 9.00 5.54
CA GLY A 90 -14.27 9.45 6.32
C GLY A 90 -14.38 10.98 6.35
N PRO A 91 -15.52 11.54 6.82
CA PRO A 91 -15.71 12.98 6.95
C PRO A 91 -14.60 13.67 7.75
#